data_AF-A0A395M121-F1
#
_entry.id   AF-A0A395M121-F1
#
_cell.length_a   1.000
_cell.length_b   1.000
_cell.length_c   1.000
_cell.angle_alpha   90.00
_cell.angle_beta   90.00
_cell.angle_gamma   90.00
#
_symmetry.space_group_name_H-M   'P 1'
#
loop_
_entity.id
_entity.type
_entity.pdbx_description
1 polymer ?
#
loop_
_entity_poly.entity_id
_entity_poly.type
_entity_poly.pdbx_seq_one_letter_code
_entity_poly.pdbx_strand_id
1 'polypeptide(L)'
;MSTFCPIIKEQCKAEECMAWRDDKCLIFSYLETLVALPYRESDEEDDELEFSEQRKVPEHIKSATPEELATELVAFAKREFAHEERIWIPEVAEFFWEKKGIEKWDMPADIRLKLEKAESLAKQQIESEREAELKAQLEKEKAELTELVAQCVTWASEQGLSRLTNSDIDAFLLEIGREILPQTKKAIYATANVQLKSAKKK
;
A
#
# COMPACT_ATOMS: atom_id res chain seq x y z
N MET A 1 -24.94 46.43 1.34
CA MET A 1 -24.95 46.42 -0.14
C MET A 1 -24.97 44.95 -0.54
N SER A 2 -25.90 44.51 -1.39
CA SER A 2 -26.00 43.10 -1.77
C SER A 2 -24.77 42.68 -2.56
N THR A 3 -23.88 41.91 -1.94
CA THR A 3 -22.72 41.30 -2.56
C THR A 3 -23.21 40.22 -3.52
N PHE A 4 -23.20 40.57 -4.80
CA PHE A 4 -23.66 39.72 -5.87
C PHE A 4 -22.54 38.76 -6.28
N CYS A 5 -22.88 37.49 -6.50
CA CYS A 5 -21.91 36.53 -7.02
C CYS A 5 -21.57 36.87 -8.47
N PRO A 6 -20.30 37.12 -8.82
CA PRO A 6 -19.93 37.49 -10.18
C PRO A 6 -20.12 36.36 -11.20
N ILE A 7 -20.18 35.09 -10.74
CA ILE A 7 -20.29 33.90 -11.59
C ILE A 7 -21.74 33.52 -11.83
N ILE A 8 -22.55 33.46 -10.77
CA ILE A 8 -23.95 32.99 -10.82
C ILE A 8 -24.88 34.02 -10.19
N LYS A 9 -24.66 35.27 -10.62
CA LYS A 9 -25.53 36.43 -10.55
C LYS A 9 -26.80 36.24 -9.69
N GLU A 10 -27.90 35.84 -10.32
CA GLU A 10 -29.25 35.85 -9.72
C GLU A 10 -29.56 34.62 -8.85
N GLN A 11 -28.71 33.59 -8.86
CA GLN A 11 -28.98 32.33 -8.16
C GLN A 11 -28.13 32.17 -6.89
N CYS A 12 -27.02 32.89 -6.78
CA CYS A 12 -26.16 32.82 -5.62
C CYS A 12 -26.40 34.03 -4.70
N LYS A 13 -27.07 33.78 -3.59
CA LYS A 13 -27.24 34.75 -2.50
C LYS A 13 -26.11 34.58 -1.50
N ALA A 14 -25.39 35.65 -1.19
CA ALA A 14 -24.25 35.62 -0.27
C ALA A 14 -24.60 35.06 1.12
N GLU A 15 -25.80 35.38 1.61
CA GLU A 15 -26.29 34.93 2.93
C GLU A 15 -26.59 33.43 3.01
N GLU A 16 -26.87 32.78 1.88
CA GLU A 16 -27.23 31.34 1.81
C GLU A 16 -26.05 30.47 1.34
N CYS A 17 -24.95 31.08 0.89
CA CYS A 17 -23.86 30.38 0.23
C CYS A 17 -22.65 30.22 1.17
N MET A 18 -22.34 28.96 1.53
CA MET A 18 -21.23 28.60 2.42
C MET A 18 -19.84 29.01 1.90
N ALA A 19 -19.72 29.35 0.61
CA ALA A 19 -18.48 29.81 0.02
C ALA A 19 -18.19 31.29 0.28
N TRP A 20 -19.08 32.03 0.95
CA TRP A 20 -18.82 33.40 1.37
C TRP A 20 -18.19 33.44 2.76
N ARG A 21 -17.13 34.22 2.89
CA ARG A 21 -16.49 34.55 4.17
C ARG A 21 -15.98 35.98 4.12
N ASP A 22 -16.27 36.75 5.16
CA ASP A 22 -15.83 38.16 5.31
C ASP A 22 -16.12 39.01 4.06
N ASP A 23 -17.36 38.94 3.56
CA ASP A 23 -17.83 39.63 2.34
C ASP A 23 -17.07 39.28 1.05
N LYS A 24 -16.37 38.14 1.01
CA LYS A 24 -15.68 37.61 -0.19
C LYS A 24 -16.14 36.21 -0.54
N CYS A 25 -16.31 35.94 -1.84
CA CYS A 25 -16.60 34.60 -2.37
C CYS A 25 -15.28 33.82 -2.54
N LEU A 26 -15.08 32.76 -1.75
CA LEU A 26 -13.87 31.95 -1.76
C LEU A 26 -13.62 31.24 -3.10
N ILE A 27 -14.68 30.88 -3.83
CA ILE A 27 -14.57 30.30 -5.18
C ILE A 27 -13.98 31.33 -6.14
N PHE A 28 -14.46 32.57 -6.06
CA PHE A 28 -13.96 33.64 -6.91
C PHE A 28 -12.53 34.00 -6.55
N SER A 29 -12.19 34.09 -5.26
CA SER A 29 -10.80 34.33 -4.82
C SER A 29 -9.85 33.21 -5.28
N TYR A 30 -10.29 31.95 -5.28
CA TYR A 30 -9.51 30.84 -5.82
C TYR A 30 -9.31 30.95 -7.34
N LEU A 31 -10.36 31.31 -8.09
CA LEU A 31 -10.27 31.52 -9.54
C LEU A 31 -9.42 32.74 -9.89
N GLU A 32 -9.55 33.85 -9.16
CA GLU A 32 -8.66 34.99 -9.27
C GLU A 32 -7.22 34.58 -8.99
N THR A 33 -6.97 33.71 -8.01
CA THR A 33 -5.62 33.19 -7.76
C THR A 33 -5.12 32.33 -8.92
N LEU A 34 -5.96 31.47 -9.51
CA LEU A 34 -5.57 30.66 -10.68
C LEU A 34 -5.36 31.47 -11.96
N VAL A 35 -6.10 32.56 -12.14
CA VAL A 35 -6.00 33.45 -13.31
C VAL A 35 -4.91 34.52 -13.12
N ALA A 36 -4.66 34.95 -11.88
CA ALA A 36 -3.63 35.90 -11.49
C ALA A 36 -2.31 35.24 -11.09
N LEU A 37 -2.23 33.90 -11.04
CA LEU A 37 -0.99 33.24 -11.41
C LEU A 37 -0.64 33.89 -12.73
N PRO A 38 0.51 34.58 -12.86
CA PRO A 38 0.91 35.07 -14.15
C PRO A 38 0.73 33.86 -15.06
N TYR A 39 -0.07 34.02 -16.11
CA TYR A 39 0.29 33.37 -17.35
C TYR A 39 1.75 33.78 -17.47
N ARG A 40 2.64 32.91 -16.97
CA ARG A 40 3.98 32.82 -17.46
C ARG A 40 3.61 32.55 -18.90
N GLU A 41 3.59 33.61 -19.70
CA GLU A 41 4.02 33.52 -21.08
C GLU A 41 5.24 32.64 -20.91
N SER A 42 5.02 31.33 -21.07
CA SER A 42 6.06 30.46 -21.53
C SER A 42 6.40 31.20 -22.80
N ASP A 43 7.43 32.04 -22.71
CA ASP A 43 8.15 32.44 -23.88
C ASP A 43 8.25 31.13 -24.66
N GLU A 44 7.50 31.05 -25.75
CA GLU A 44 7.65 30.04 -26.79
C GLU A 44 9.01 30.34 -27.45
N GLU A 45 10.06 30.48 -26.64
CA GLU A 45 11.35 29.95 -26.99
C GLU A 45 11.06 28.46 -27.18
N ASP A 46 10.82 28.12 -28.45
CA ASP A 46 11.30 26.90 -29.08
C ASP A 46 12.79 26.71 -28.68
N ASP A 47 13.05 26.49 -27.39
CA ASP A 47 14.08 25.57 -26.97
C ASP A 47 13.59 24.23 -27.51
N GLU A 48 13.91 24.00 -28.80
CA GLU A 48 14.35 22.70 -29.27
C GLU A 48 15.46 22.27 -28.30
N LEU A 49 15.06 21.84 -27.10
CA LEU A 49 15.88 21.04 -26.22
C LEU A 49 16.25 19.87 -27.10
N GLU A 50 17.48 19.91 -27.62
CA GLU A 50 18.18 18.80 -28.24
C GLU A 50 18.28 17.69 -27.19
N PHE A 51 17.15 17.06 -26.86
CA PHE A 51 17.01 15.79 -26.15
C PHE A 51 17.48 14.69 -27.08
N SER A 52 18.75 14.76 -27.51
CA SER A 52 19.34 13.72 -28.35
C SER A 52 20.79 13.44 -28.03
N GLU A 53 21.26 13.78 -26.84
CA GLU A 53 22.20 12.86 -26.20
C GLU A 53 21.41 11.58 -25.89
N GLN A 54 21.39 10.66 -26.87
CA GLN A 54 20.88 9.31 -26.71
C GLN A 54 21.58 8.71 -25.49
N ARG A 55 20.94 8.78 -24.33
CA ARG A 55 21.46 8.19 -23.09
C ARG A 55 21.77 6.75 -23.42
N LYS A 56 23.05 6.39 -23.28
CA LYS A 56 23.54 5.08 -23.68
C LYS A 56 22.89 4.04 -22.79
N VAL A 57 21.87 3.37 -23.32
CA VAL A 57 21.25 2.23 -22.64
C VAL A 57 22.35 1.20 -22.36
N PRO A 58 22.59 0.81 -21.10
CA PRO A 58 23.61 -0.16 -20.77
C PRO A 58 23.42 -1.47 -21.54
N GLU A 59 24.50 -2.07 -22.04
CA GLU A 59 24.42 -3.29 -22.87
C GLU A 59 23.69 -4.44 -22.15
N HIS A 60 23.89 -4.58 -20.84
CA HIS A 60 23.22 -5.61 -20.05
C HIS A 60 21.69 -5.51 -20.10
N ILE A 61 21.12 -4.30 -20.18
CA ILE A 61 19.66 -4.10 -20.31
C ILE A 61 19.18 -4.42 -21.73
N LYS A 62 20.00 -4.12 -22.74
CA LYS A 62 19.69 -4.44 -24.13
C LYS A 62 19.64 -5.95 -24.35
N SER A 63 20.64 -6.67 -23.82
CA SER A 63 20.74 -8.11 -23.98
C SER A 63 19.81 -8.90 -23.08
N ALA A 64 19.53 -8.42 -21.86
CA ALA A 64 18.71 -9.14 -20.92
C ALA A 64 17.24 -9.22 -21.38
N THR A 65 16.63 -10.34 -21.04
CA THR A 65 15.18 -10.57 -21.15
C THR A 65 14.46 -9.91 -19.98
N PRO A 66 13.16 -9.56 -20.13
CA PRO A 66 12.34 -9.10 -19.00
C PRO A 66 12.38 -10.04 -17.79
N GLU A 67 12.44 -11.35 -18.03
CA GLU A 67 12.42 -12.39 -17.00
C GLU A 67 13.73 -12.44 -16.18
N GLU A 68 14.88 -12.25 -16.83
CA GLU A 68 16.17 -12.11 -16.15
C GLU A 68 16.21 -10.84 -15.31
N LEU A 69 15.76 -9.72 -15.87
CA LEU A 69 15.68 -8.44 -15.16
C LEU A 69 14.73 -8.51 -13.96
N ALA A 70 13.60 -9.21 -14.10
CA ALA A 70 12.67 -9.45 -12.99
C ALA A 70 13.34 -10.25 -11.87
N THR A 71 14.11 -11.28 -12.22
CA THR A 71 14.85 -12.10 -11.24
C THR A 71 15.89 -11.27 -10.49
N GLU A 72 16.64 -10.41 -11.20
CA GLU A 72 17.59 -9.49 -10.56
C GLU A 72 16.88 -8.50 -9.63
N LEU A 73 15.74 -7.95 -10.05
CA LEU A 73 14.94 -7.02 -9.27
C LEU A 73 14.38 -7.67 -7.99
N VAL A 74 13.89 -8.91 -8.08
CA VAL A 74 13.44 -9.69 -6.92
C VAL A 74 14.61 -9.95 -5.95
N ALA A 75 15.77 -10.34 -6.48
CA ALA A 75 16.96 -10.57 -5.66
C ALA A 75 17.44 -9.28 -4.97
N PHE A 76 17.38 -8.14 -5.67
CA PHE A 76 17.66 -6.83 -5.10
C PHE A 76 16.67 -6.47 -3.99
N ALA A 77 15.37 -6.61 -4.25
CA ALA A 77 14.30 -6.34 -3.29
C ALA A 77 14.50 -7.13 -1.99
N LYS A 78 14.72 -8.44 -2.10
CA LYS A 78 14.93 -9.32 -0.94
C LYS A 78 16.20 -9.00 -0.16
N ARG A 79 17.25 -8.48 -0.83
CA ARG A 79 18.51 -8.14 -0.18
C ARG A 79 18.45 -6.81 0.56
N GLU A 80 17.96 -5.76 -0.10
CA GLU A 80 17.98 -4.40 0.44
C GLU A 80 16.79 -4.13 1.38
N PHE A 81 15.67 -4.83 1.18
CA PHE A 81 14.41 -4.63 1.92
C PHE A 81 13.99 -5.89 2.71
N ALA A 82 14.97 -6.68 3.18
CA ALA A 82 14.74 -7.95 3.88
C ALA A 82 13.88 -7.84 5.15
N HIS A 83 13.82 -6.66 5.76
CA HIS A 83 13.10 -6.39 7.01
C HIS A 83 11.72 -5.75 6.81
N GLU A 84 11.34 -5.45 5.57
CA GLU A 84 10.05 -4.85 5.30
C GLU A 84 8.95 -5.90 5.20
N GLU A 85 7.87 -5.72 5.97
CA GLU A 85 6.70 -6.59 5.90
C GLU A 85 6.01 -6.51 4.53
N ARG A 86 6.16 -5.37 3.85
CA ARG A 86 5.55 -5.13 2.54
C ARG A 86 6.49 -4.35 1.64
N ILE A 87 7.04 -5.06 0.67
CA ILE A 87 7.87 -4.48 -0.39
C ILE A 87 6.96 -3.81 -1.42
N TRP A 88 7.12 -2.50 -1.64
CA TRP A 88 6.43 -1.78 -2.72
C TRP A 88 7.30 -1.72 -3.97
N ILE A 89 6.96 -2.56 -4.95
CA ILE A 89 7.78 -2.79 -6.15
C ILE A 89 8.06 -1.53 -6.97
N PRO A 90 7.11 -0.60 -7.19
CA PRO A 90 7.41 0.63 -7.93
C PRO A 90 8.57 1.44 -7.34
N GLU A 91 8.62 1.61 -6.01
CA GLU A 91 9.71 2.33 -5.34
C GLU A 91 11.02 1.55 -5.41
N VAL A 92 10.97 0.24 -5.14
CA VAL A 92 12.15 -0.63 -5.20
C VAL A 92 12.74 -0.68 -6.60
N ALA A 93 11.88 -0.69 -7.63
CA ALA A 93 12.28 -0.66 -9.02
C ALA A 93 12.96 0.65 -9.39
N GLU A 94 12.43 1.80 -8.94
CA GLU A 94 13.05 3.10 -9.12
C GLU A 94 14.49 3.11 -8.59
N PHE A 95 14.69 2.71 -7.32
CA PHE A 95 16.02 2.61 -6.72
C PHE A 95 16.93 1.61 -7.45
N PHE A 96 16.38 0.48 -7.90
CA PHE A 96 17.13 -0.52 -8.64
C PHE A 96 17.64 0.01 -9.99
N TRP A 97 16.80 0.71 -10.73
CA TRP A 97 17.15 1.30 -12.02
C TRP A 97 18.11 2.47 -11.86
N GLU A 98 17.89 3.34 -10.88
CA GLU A 98 18.83 4.43 -10.55
C GLU A 98 20.22 3.91 -10.21
N LYS A 99 20.32 2.84 -9.41
CA LYS A 99 21.60 2.20 -9.06
C LYS A 99 22.33 1.61 -10.28
N LYS A 100 21.59 1.30 -11.35
CA LYS A 100 22.13 0.88 -12.65
C LYS A 100 22.38 2.04 -13.62
N GLY A 101 22.15 3.28 -13.20
CA GLY A 101 22.30 4.49 -14.01
C GLY A 101 21.20 4.66 -15.05
N ILE A 102 20.00 4.15 -14.77
CA ILE A 102 18.86 4.15 -15.69
C ILE A 102 17.77 5.03 -15.13
N GLU A 103 17.50 6.14 -15.80
CA GLU A 103 16.29 6.93 -15.59
C GLU A 103 15.21 6.43 -16.55
N LYS A 104 14.23 5.71 -16.02
CA LYS A 104 13.22 4.97 -16.80
C LYS A 104 12.47 5.84 -17.81
N TRP A 105 12.20 7.09 -17.44
CA TRP A 105 11.42 8.03 -18.26
C TRP A 105 12.18 8.52 -19.50
N ASP A 106 13.51 8.48 -19.46
CA ASP A 106 14.38 8.90 -20.55
C ASP A 106 14.78 7.76 -21.49
N MET A 107 14.30 6.54 -21.24
CA MET A 107 14.64 5.39 -22.06
C MET A 107 13.81 5.32 -23.34
N PRO A 108 14.37 4.79 -24.44
CA PRO A 108 13.61 4.44 -25.63
C PRO A 108 12.39 3.57 -25.30
N ALA A 109 11.31 3.72 -26.06
CA ALA A 109 10.01 3.10 -25.74
C ALA A 109 10.07 1.57 -25.62
N ASP A 110 10.89 0.90 -26.44
CA ASP A 110 11.11 -0.55 -26.40
C ASP A 110 11.82 -0.99 -25.11
N ILE A 111 12.82 -0.22 -24.68
CA ILE A 111 13.53 -0.46 -23.42
C ILE A 111 12.60 -0.17 -22.23
N ARG A 112 11.85 0.94 -22.26
CA ARG A 112 10.90 1.27 -21.19
C ARG A 112 9.85 0.17 -21.02
N LEU A 113 9.27 -0.33 -22.11
CA LEU A 113 8.33 -1.45 -22.07
C LEU A 113 8.97 -2.72 -21.50
N LYS A 114 10.24 -3.00 -21.83
CA LYS A 114 10.99 -4.12 -21.27
C LYS A 114 11.14 -4.00 -19.74
N LEU A 115 11.51 -2.81 -19.25
CA LEU A 115 11.65 -2.53 -17.81
C LEU A 115 10.31 -2.67 -17.08
N GLU A 116 9.23 -2.11 -17.63
CA GLU A 116 7.88 -2.24 -17.07
C GLU A 116 7.41 -3.70 -16.99
N LYS A 117 7.70 -4.50 -18.03
CA LYS A 117 7.40 -5.93 -18.00
C LYS A 117 8.21 -6.64 -16.91
N ALA A 118 9.49 -6.32 -16.74
CA ALA A 118 10.31 -6.88 -15.67
C ALA A 118 9.78 -6.53 -14.28
N GLU A 119 9.37 -5.28 -14.06
CA GLU A 119 8.74 -4.83 -12.80
C GLU A 119 7.43 -5.57 -12.50
N SER A 120 6.58 -5.73 -13.52
CA SER A 120 5.31 -6.47 -13.38
C SER A 120 5.55 -7.94 -13.00
N LEU A 121 6.53 -8.59 -13.65
CA LEU A 121 6.91 -9.97 -13.34
C LEU A 121 7.49 -10.10 -11.93
N ALA A 122 8.38 -9.19 -11.53
CA ALA A 122 8.96 -9.17 -10.19
C ALA A 122 7.87 -9.00 -9.11
N LYS A 123 6.89 -8.12 -9.36
CA LYS A 123 5.74 -7.93 -8.49
C LYS A 123 4.91 -9.19 -8.35
N GLN A 124 4.55 -9.83 -9.45
CA GLN A 124 3.78 -11.08 -9.43
C GLN A 124 4.52 -12.17 -8.67
N GLN A 125 5.84 -12.28 -8.84
CA GLN A 125 6.64 -13.26 -8.13
C GLN A 125 6.62 -13.03 -6.61
N ILE A 126 6.88 -11.80 -6.15
CA ILE A 126 6.90 -11.46 -4.72
C ILE A 126 5.51 -11.64 -4.09
N GLU A 127 4.44 -11.24 -4.79
CA GLU A 127 3.06 -11.46 -4.33
C GLU A 127 2.76 -12.97 -4.23
N SER A 128 3.13 -13.77 -5.24
CA SER A 128 2.90 -15.22 -5.24
C SER A 128 3.68 -15.94 -4.15
N GLU A 129 4.93 -15.57 -3.89
CA GLU A 129 5.73 -16.14 -2.81
C GLU A 129 5.12 -15.84 -1.44
N ARG A 130 4.71 -14.58 -1.22
CA ARG A 130 4.04 -14.17 0.01
C ARG A 130 2.73 -14.91 0.23
N GLU A 131 1.92 -15.08 -0.81
CA GLU A 131 0.68 -15.86 -0.73
C GLU A 131 0.95 -17.32 -0.37
N ALA A 132 2.01 -17.91 -0.93
CA ALA A 132 2.41 -19.28 -0.63
C ALA A 132 2.86 -19.41 0.85
N GLU A 133 3.64 -18.46 1.35
CA GLU A 133 4.08 -18.41 2.75
C GLU A 133 2.90 -18.27 3.72
N LEU A 134 1.99 -17.32 3.45
CA LEU A 134 0.78 -17.13 4.26
C LEU A 134 -0.09 -18.39 4.27
N LYS A 135 -0.24 -19.05 3.13
CA LYS A 135 -0.99 -20.31 3.03
C LYS A 135 -0.31 -21.42 3.82
N ALA A 136 1.01 -21.55 3.72
CA ALA A 136 1.77 -22.55 4.48
C ALA A 136 1.66 -22.32 6.00
N GLN A 137 1.77 -21.06 6.44
CA GLN A 137 1.57 -20.69 7.83
C GLN A 137 0.16 -21.00 8.31
N LEU A 138 -0.86 -20.68 7.51
CA LEU A 138 -2.26 -20.98 7.85
C LEU A 138 -2.50 -22.48 8.01
N GLU A 139 -1.95 -23.32 7.13
CA GLU A 139 -2.10 -24.78 7.24
C GLU A 139 -1.37 -25.33 8.48
N LYS A 140 -0.20 -24.78 8.83
CA LYS A 140 0.50 -25.11 10.08
C LYS A 140 -0.34 -24.71 11.31
N GLU A 141 -0.86 -23.49 11.33
CA GLU A 141 -1.70 -22.99 12.42
C GLU A 141 -3.01 -23.77 12.56
N LYS A 142 -3.62 -24.21 11.45
CA LYS A 142 -4.81 -25.07 11.46
C LYS A 142 -4.53 -26.44 12.08
N ALA A 143 -3.37 -27.04 11.81
CA ALA A 143 -2.99 -28.32 12.39
C ALA A 143 -2.84 -28.24 13.92
N GLU A 144 -2.38 -27.08 14.42
CA GLU A 144 -2.17 -26.82 15.85
C GLU A 144 -3.40 -26.17 16.53
N LEU A 145 -4.47 -25.89 15.76
CA LEU A 145 -5.63 -25.13 16.25
C LEU A 145 -6.33 -25.81 17.43
N THR A 146 -6.47 -27.13 17.41
CA THR A 146 -7.14 -27.89 18.47
C THR A 146 -6.39 -27.79 19.80
N GLU A 147 -5.07 -27.85 19.75
CA GLU A 147 -4.19 -27.70 20.90
C GLU A 147 -4.25 -26.27 21.45
N LEU A 148 -4.12 -25.26 20.58
CA LEU A 148 -4.21 -23.85 20.95
C LEU A 148 -5.56 -23.52 21.61
N VAL A 149 -6.65 -24.08 21.11
CA VAL A 149 -7.98 -23.91 21.72
C VAL A 149 -8.02 -24.53 23.12
N ALA A 150 -7.47 -25.73 23.31
CA ALA A 150 -7.45 -26.39 24.62
C ALA A 150 -6.62 -25.59 25.65
N GLN A 151 -5.45 -25.08 25.24
CA GLN A 151 -4.62 -24.21 26.06
C GLN A 151 -5.36 -22.91 26.41
N CYS A 152 -6.01 -22.27 25.43
CA CYS A 152 -6.78 -21.05 25.63
C CYS A 152 -7.96 -21.25 26.60
N VAL A 153 -8.68 -22.37 26.53
CA VAL A 153 -9.78 -22.70 27.46
C VAL A 153 -9.27 -22.94 28.88
N THR A 154 -8.11 -23.59 29.01
CA THR A 154 -7.46 -23.84 30.31
C THR A 154 -7.06 -22.51 30.95
N TRP A 155 -6.32 -21.69 30.20
CA TRP A 155 -5.94 -20.34 30.60
C TRP A 155 -7.16 -19.49 31.00
N ALA A 156 -8.23 -19.51 30.20
CA ALA A 156 -9.45 -18.77 30.51
C ALA A 156 -10.09 -19.23 31.83
N SER A 157 -10.05 -20.53 32.11
CA SER A 157 -10.58 -21.11 33.33
C SER A 157 -9.74 -20.72 34.56
N GLU A 158 -8.41 -20.67 34.42
CA GLU A 158 -7.48 -20.21 35.46
C GLU A 158 -7.69 -18.72 35.79
N GLN A 159 -8.00 -17.91 34.79
CA GLN A 159 -8.36 -16.50 34.95
C GLN A 159 -9.81 -16.28 35.45
N GLY A 160 -10.58 -17.36 35.69
CA GLY A 160 -11.98 -17.28 36.11
C GLY A 160 -12.91 -16.72 35.03
N LEU A 161 -12.47 -16.70 33.78
CA LEU A 161 -13.23 -16.18 32.66
C LEU A 161 -14.22 -17.22 32.15
N SER A 162 -15.47 -16.78 31.96
CA SER A 162 -16.51 -17.64 31.42
C SER A 162 -16.87 -17.38 29.96
N ARG A 163 -16.30 -16.31 29.41
CA ARG A 163 -16.42 -15.91 28.02
C ARG A 163 -15.16 -15.12 27.71
N LEU A 164 -14.60 -15.37 26.53
CA LEU A 164 -13.46 -14.65 25.99
C LEU A 164 -13.93 -13.55 25.04
N THR A 165 -13.24 -12.42 25.09
CA THR A 165 -13.26 -11.33 24.12
C THR A 165 -12.05 -11.43 23.19
N ASN A 166 -11.99 -10.63 22.12
CA ASN A 166 -10.80 -10.60 21.26
C ASN A 166 -9.54 -10.14 22.03
N SER A 167 -9.69 -9.22 22.97
CA SER A 167 -8.59 -8.73 23.81
C SER A 167 -8.06 -9.82 24.74
N ASP A 168 -8.93 -10.72 25.23
CA ASP A 168 -8.48 -11.86 26.05
C ASP A 168 -7.68 -12.86 25.22
N ILE A 169 -8.06 -13.06 23.93
CA ILE A 169 -7.26 -13.88 23.01
C ILE A 169 -5.90 -13.22 22.75
N ASP A 170 -5.84 -11.90 22.58
CA ASP A 170 -4.57 -11.19 22.44
C ASP A 170 -3.69 -11.34 23.68
N ALA A 171 -4.27 -11.20 24.88
CA ALA A 171 -3.56 -11.40 26.14
C ALA A 171 -3.01 -12.82 26.26
N PHE A 172 -3.84 -13.83 25.94
CA PHE A 172 -3.42 -15.24 25.91
C PHE A 172 -2.27 -15.48 24.93
N LEU A 173 -2.39 -15.00 23.69
CA LEU A 173 -1.36 -15.16 22.65
C LEU A 173 -0.05 -14.47 23.03
N LEU A 174 -0.14 -13.29 23.67
CA LEU A 174 1.01 -12.56 24.18
C LEU A 174 1.71 -13.32 25.32
N GLU A 175 0.94 -13.92 26.23
CA GLU A 175 1.48 -14.70 27.37
C GLU A 175 2.23 -15.95 26.91
N ILE A 176 1.72 -16.65 25.90
CA ILE A 176 2.41 -17.79 25.29
C ILE A 176 3.50 -17.38 24.28
N GLY A 177 3.68 -16.08 24.04
CA GLY A 177 4.69 -15.52 23.14
C GLY A 177 4.51 -15.92 21.67
N ARG A 178 3.26 -16.05 21.22
CA ARG A 178 2.94 -16.60 19.90
C ARG A 178 2.12 -15.63 19.05
N GLU A 179 2.67 -15.27 17.91
CA GLU A 179 1.93 -14.57 16.85
C GLU A 179 1.23 -15.58 15.94
N ILE A 180 -0.02 -15.29 15.60
CA ILE A 180 -0.83 -16.11 14.68
C ILE A 180 -1.58 -15.23 13.70
N LEU A 181 -1.99 -15.83 12.59
CA LEU A 181 -2.78 -15.11 11.58
C LEU A 181 -4.17 -14.70 12.14
N PRO A 182 -4.73 -13.56 11.69
CA PRO A 182 -6.05 -13.09 12.12
C PRO A 182 -7.17 -14.11 11.91
N GLN A 183 -7.07 -14.95 10.88
CA GLN A 183 -8.01 -16.02 10.59
C GLN A 183 -8.00 -17.08 11.69
N THR A 184 -6.81 -17.53 12.11
CA THR A 184 -6.61 -18.49 13.19
C THR A 184 -7.09 -17.91 14.52
N LYS A 185 -6.77 -16.64 14.80
CA LYS A 185 -7.26 -15.94 15.99
C LYS A 185 -8.79 -15.96 16.11
N LYS A 186 -9.50 -15.67 14.99
CA LYS A 186 -10.97 -15.77 14.93
C LYS A 186 -11.46 -17.19 15.20
N ALA A 187 -10.77 -18.20 14.68
CA ALA A 187 -11.12 -19.60 14.90
C ALA A 187 -10.94 -20.03 16.36
N ILE A 188 -9.86 -19.59 17.02
CA ILE A 188 -9.64 -19.81 18.45
C ILE A 188 -10.76 -19.16 19.26
N TYR A 189 -11.03 -17.87 19.03
CA TYR A 189 -12.10 -17.13 19.72
C TYR A 189 -13.45 -17.85 19.64
N ALA A 190 -13.84 -18.30 18.43
CA ALA A 190 -15.12 -18.97 18.21
C ALA A 190 -15.16 -20.32 18.93
N THR A 191 -14.14 -21.15 18.74
CA THR A 191 -14.12 -22.53 19.27
C THR A 191 -13.97 -22.56 20.80
N ALA A 192 -13.08 -21.74 21.36
CA ALA A 192 -12.87 -21.67 22.81
C ALA A 192 -14.13 -21.22 23.56
N ASN A 193 -14.84 -20.21 23.04
CA ASN A 193 -16.10 -19.76 23.63
C ASN A 193 -17.22 -20.82 23.57
N VAL A 194 -17.25 -21.65 22.52
CA VAL A 194 -18.19 -22.78 22.44
C VAL A 194 -17.85 -23.83 23.50
N GLN A 195 -16.57 -24.13 23.71
CA GLN A 195 -16.13 -25.08 24.73
C GLN A 195 -16.41 -24.58 26.15
N LEU A 196 -16.08 -23.32 26.47
CA LEU A 196 -16.38 -22.70 27.78
C LEU A 196 -17.88 -22.70 28.11
N LYS A 197 -18.74 -22.42 27.12
CA LYS A 197 -20.20 -22.51 27.30
C LYS A 197 -20.69 -23.94 27.56
N SER A 198 -20.04 -24.92 26.94
CA SER A 198 -20.41 -26.34 27.07
C SER A 198 -19.96 -26.91 28.42
N ALA A 199 -18.82 -26.46 28.95
CA ALA A 199 -18.32 -26.84 30.27
C ALA A 199 -19.24 -26.38 31.41
N LYS A 200 -19.88 -25.21 31.29
CA LYS A 200 -20.84 -24.69 32.29
C LYS A 200 -22.14 -25.47 32.45
N LYS A 201 -22.48 -26.33 31.48
CA LYS A 201 -23.74 -27.10 31.49
C LYS A 201 -23.60 -28.47 32.18
N LYS A 202 -22.40 -28.84 32.62
CA LYS A 202 -22.15 -30.01 33.46
C LYS A 202 -22.03 -29.59 34.92
#